data_AF-A0A528TJI0-F1
#
_entry.id   AF-A0A528TJI0-F1
#
_cell.length_a   1.000
_cell.length_b   1.000
_cell.length_c   1.000
_cell.angle_alpha   90.00
_cell.angle_beta   90.00
_cell.angle_gamma   90.00
#
_symmetry.space_group_name_H-M   'P 1'
#
loop_
_entity.id
_entity.type
_entity.pdbx_description
1 polymer ?
#
loop_
_entity_poly.entity_id
_entity_poly.type
_entity_poly.pdbx_seq_one_letter_code
_entity_poly.pdbx_strand_id
1 'polypeptide(L)'
;ARVIAALIDACGLRQVMVAGHDVGGQIVFALLRNHPEILSAAAIMDVVVPGVAPWDKVIRNPNLWHFAFHAVPALPELLVGGHERAYFDFFFDTLSNEKSAIPAEARDIYAKAYSRPESLKAGFGWYRAFSE
;
A
#
# COMPACT_ATOMS: atom_id res chain seq x y z
N ALA A 1 -4.17 -11.37 -2.05
CA ALA A 1 -3.84 -12.81 -1.86
C ALA A 1 -4.16 -13.65 -3.09
N ARG A 2 -5.43 -13.94 -3.43
CA ARG A 2 -5.79 -14.82 -4.57
C ARG A 2 -5.07 -14.52 -5.88
N VAL A 3 -5.01 -13.25 -6.30
CA VAL A 3 -4.33 -12.84 -7.54
C VAL A 3 -2.83 -13.18 -7.50
N ILE A 4 -2.16 -12.94 -6.37
CA ILE A 4 -0.74 -13.25 -6.22
C ILE A 4 -0.50 -14.76 -6.15
N ALA A 5 -1.36 -15.52 -5.47
CA ALA A 5 -1.28 -16.98 -5.45
C ALA A 5 -1.43 -17.57 -6.87
N ALA A 6 -2.39 -17.07 -7.65
CA ALA A 6 -2.57 -17.45 -9.05
C ALA A 6 -1.35 -17.08 -9.93
N LEU A 7 -0.72 -15.93 -9.69
CA LEU A 7 0.50 -15.54 -10.39
C LEU A 7 1.67 -16.49 -10.07
N ILE A 8 1.85 -16.84 -8.79
CA ILE A 8 2.89 -17.79 -8.35
C ILE A 8 2.70 -19.15 -9.04
N ASP A 9 1.46 -19.65 -9.08
CA ASP A 9 1.11 -20.90 -9.75
C ASP A 9 1.32 -20.82 -11.27
N ALA A 10 0.90 -19.72 -11.91
CA ALA A 10 1.09 -19.52 -13.34
C ALA A 10 2.58 -19.45 -13.75
N CYS A 11 3.45 -19.00 -12.83
CA CYS A 11 4.89 -19.04 -13.00
C CYS A 11 5.52 -20.41 -12.68
N GLY A 12 4.73 -21.41 -12.27
CA GLY A 12 5.22 -22.74 -11.89
C GLY A 12 6.06 -22.75 -10.61
N LEU A 13 5.95 -21.71 -9.78
CA LEU A 13 6.75 -21.56 -8.58
C LEU A 13 6.09 -22.25 -7.38
N ARG A 14 6.90 -22.81 -6.49
CA ARG A 14 6.46 -23.39 -5.21
C ARG A 14 7.45 -23.02 -4.12
N GLN A 15 6.99 -23.02 -2.87
CA GLN A 15 7.84 -22.77 -1.70
C GLN A 15 8.63 -21.45 -1.86
N VAL A 16 7.93 -20.39 -2.27
CA VAL A 16 8.55 -19.09 -2.56
C VAL A 16 8.73 -18.27 -1.29
N MET A 17 9.75 -17.41 -1.28
CA MET A 17 9.87 -16.35 -0.28
C MET A 17 9.18 -15.08 -0.81
N VAL A 18 8.27 -14.50 -0.05
CA VAL A 18 7.56 -13.28 -0.46
C VAL A 18 7.79 -12.16 0.55
N ALA A 19 8.36 -11.05 0.09
CA ALA A 19 8.49 -9.83 0.88
C ALA A 19 7.50 -8.78 0.38
N GLY A 20 6.86 -8.08 1.31
CA GLY A 20 5.90 -7.03 1.02
C GLY A 20 6.12 -5.82 1.91
N HIS A 21 6.19 -4.65 1.30
CA HIS A 21 6.32 -3.35 1.97
C HIS A 21 5.01 -2.56 1.83
N ASP A 22 4.66 -1.79 2.87
CA ASP A 22 3.41 -1.01 2.91
C ASP A 22 2.20 -1.92 2.60
N VAL A 23 1.26 -1.52 1.74
CA VAL A 23 0.14 -2.34 1.26
C VAL A 23 0.58 -3.74 0.79
N GLY A 24 1.77 -3.87 0.21
CA GLY A 24 2.35 -5.17 -0.16
C GLY A 24 2.52 -6.11 1.04
N GLY A 25 2.86 -5.58 2.21
CA GLY A 25 2.96 -6.34 3.45
C GLY A 25 1.59 -6.87 3.93
N GLN A 26 0.52 -6.10 3.73
CA GLN A 26 -0.85 -6.56 4.02
C GLN A 26 -1.25 -7.69 3.06
N ILE A 27 -0.83 -7.63 1.80
CA ILE A 27 -1.02 -8.72 0.83
C ILE A 27 -0.25 -9.97 1.26
N VAL A 28 0.99 -9.83 1.75
CA VAL A 28 1.79 -10.94 2.29
C VAL A 28 1.13 -11.56 3.51
N PHE A 29 0.61 -10.75 4.44
CA PHE A 29 -0.16 -11.26 5.57
C PHE A 29 -1.37 -12.08 5.11
N ALA A 30 -2.11 -11.59 4.11
CA ALA A 30 -3.26 -12.31 3.56
C ALA A 30 -2.85 -13.60 2.81
N LEU A 31 -1.66 -13.66 2.22
CA LEU A 31 -1.10 -14.91 1.65
C LEU A 31 -0.74 -15.90 2.75
N LEU A 32 -0.05 -15.46 3.81
CA LEU A 32 0.28 -16.30 4.97
C LEU A 32 -0.97 -16.94 5.59
N ARG A 33 -2.07 -16.18 5.67
CA ARG A 33 -3.31 -16.66 6.27
C ARG A 33 -4.09 -17.63 5.39
N ASN A 34 -4.12 -17.40 4.07
CA ASN A 34 -5.05 -18.08 3.17
C ASN A 34 -4.37 -19.09 2.23
N HIS A 35 -3.05 -18.97 2.02
CA HIS A 35 -2.25 -19.80 1.13
C HIS A 35 -0.86 -20.10 1.75
N PRO A 36 -0.75 -20.55 3.00
CA PRO A 36 0.57 -20.82 3.61
C PRO A 36 1.37 -21.90 2.86
N GLU A 37 0.70 -22.82 2.17
CA GLU A 37 1.30 -23.97 1.49
C GLU A 37 2.22 -23.61 0.31
N ILE A 38 2.06 -22.42 -0.28
CA ILE A 38 2.88 -21.96 -1.40
C ILE A 38 4.13 -21.21 -0.95
N LEU A 39 4.27 -20.90 0.35
CA LEU A 39 5.33 -20.06 0.91
C LEU A 39 6.37 -20.88 1.67
N SER A 40 7.65 -20.54 1.51
CA SER A 40 8.75 -21.03 2.37
C SER A 40 9.20 -19.99 3.40
N ALA A 41 9.07 -18.70 3.08
CA ALA A 41 9.29 -17.60 4.00
C ALA A 41 8.45 -16.38 3.59
N ALA A 42 8.25 -15.46 4.54
CA ALA A 42 7.54 -14.23 4.28
C ALA A 42 8.12 -13.07 5.10
N ALA A 43 8.14 -11.87 4.51
CA ALA A 43 8.49 -10.64 5.20
C ALA A 43 7.37 -9.59 5.02
N ILE A 44 6.88 -9.08 6.15
CA ILE A 44 5.93 -7.97 6.20
C ILE A 44 6.71 -6.76 6.71
N MET A 45 6.78 -5.70 5.91
CA MET A 45 7.65 -4.55 6.17
C MET A 45 6.84 -3.27 6.29
N ASP A 46 7.05 -2.57 7.39
CA ASP A 46 6.63 -1.19 7.63
C ASP A 46 5.15 -0.89 7.34
N VAL A 47 4.27 -1.80 7.75
CA VAL A 47 2.84 -1.63 7.57
C VAL A 47 2.05 -2.15 8.77
N VAL A 48 0.92 -1.51 9.03
CA VAL A 48 -0.09 -1.99 9.97
C VAL A 48 -1.04 -2.93 9.24
N VAL A 49 -1.41 -4.05 9.87
CA VAL A 49 -2.30 -5.04 9.25
C VAL A 49 -3.73 -4.86 9.78
N PRO A 50 -4.72 -4.65 8.90
CA PRO A 50 -6.13 -4.52 9.30
C PRO A 50 -6.59 -5.68 10.18
N GLY A 51 -7.21 -5.35 11.31
CA GLY A 51 -7.73 -6.33 12.28
C GLY A 51 -6.70 -7.00 13.18
N VAL A 52 -5.40 -6.74 13.00
CA VAL A 52 -4.36 -7.25 13.92
C VAL A 52 -4.21 -6.28 15.10
N ALA A 53 -4.30 -6.80 16.32
CA ALA A 53 -4.19 -5.98 17.53
C ALA A 53 -2.83 -5.25 17.60
N PRO A 54 -2.79 -3.97 18.02
CA PRO A 54 -3.89 -3.16 18.55
C PRO A 54 -4.56 -2.25 17.49
N TRP A 55 -5.23 -2.83 16.49
CA TRP A 55 -5.86 -2.13 15.35
C TRP A 55 -6.63 -0.85 15.73
N ASP A 56 -7.56 -0.94 16.67
CA ASP A 56 -8.39 0.21 17.06
C ASP A 56 -7.57 1.40 17.57
N LYS A 57 -6.45 1.14 18.25
CA LYS A 57 -5.52 2.18 18.72
C LYS A 57 -4.73 2.75 17.55
N VAL A 58 -4.30 1.90 16.62
CA VAL A 58 -3.53 2.28 15.44
C VAL A 58 -4.33 3.22 14.54
N ILE A 59 -5.58 2.87 14.19
CA ILE A 59 -6.40 3.70 13.28
C ILE A 59 -6.81 5.05 13.87
N ARG A 60 -6.74 5.20 15.20
CA ARG A 60 -6.96 6.48 15.89
C ARG A 60 -5.72 7.36 15.95
N ASN A 61 -4.57 6.90 15.44
CA ASN A 61 -3.36 7.71 15.38
C ASN A 61 -3.56 8.85 14.35
N PRO A 62 -3.46 10.13 14.75
CA PRO A 62 -3.64 11.25 13.83
C PRO A 62 -2.59 11.29 12.71
N ASN A 63 -1.42 10.66 12.89
CA ASN A 63 -0.41 10.54 11.82
C ASN A 63 -0.89 9.64 10.66
N LEU A 64 -1.90 8.80 10.89
CA LEU A 64 -2.55 7.97 9.88
C LEU A 64 -3.84 8.61 9.34
N TRP A 65 -3.96 9.94 9.39
CA TRP A 65 -5.10 10.70 8.85
C TRP A 65 -5.47 10.30 7.41
N HIS A 66 -4.48 9.91 6.61
CA HIS A 66 -4.66 9.54 5.22
C HIS A 66 -5.54 8.29 5.05
N PHE A 67 -5.60 7.39 6.04
CA PHE A 67 -6.50 6.23 6.02
C PHE A 67 -7.96 6.70 5.93
N ALA A 68 -8.34 7.65 6.79
CA ALA A 68 -9.68 8.20 6.82
C ALA A 68 -9.96 9.05 5.56
N PHE A 69 -8.98 9.84 5.11
CA PHE A 69 -9.09 10.63 3.91
C PHE A 69 -9.34 9.77 2.66
N HIS A 70 -8.50 8.75 2.43
CA HIS A 70 -8.59 7.86 1.26
C HIS A 70 -9.87 7.02 1.24
N ALA A 71 -10.44 6.74 2.41
CA ALA A 71 -11.71 6.03 2.54
C ALA A 71 -12.91 6.85 2.04
N VAL A 72 -12.83 8.19 1.95
CA VAL A 72 -13.95 9.01 1.45
C VAL A 72 -14.09 8.83 -0.07
N PRO A 73 -15.25 8.38 -0.59
CA PRO A 73 -15.44 8.22 -2.03
C PRO A 73 -15.29 9.55 -2.79
N ALA A 74 -14.58 9.52 -3.91
CA ALA A 74 -14.38 10.62 -4.87
C ALA A 74 -13.62 11.87 -4.38
N LEU A 75 -13.60 12.15 -3.07
CA LEU A 75 -12.95 13.35 -2.53
C LEU A 75 -11.42 13.34 -2.71
N PRO A 76 -10.68 12.27 -2.42
CA PRO A 76 -9.23 12.21 -2.66
C PRO A 76 -8.87 12.34 -4.12
N GLU A 77 -9.61 11.68 -5.02
CA GLU A 77 -9.40 11.81 -6.47
C GLU A 77 -9.58 13.25 -6.94
N LEU A 78 -10.60 13.94 -6.43
CA LEU A 78 -10.86 15.35 -6.75
C LEU A 78 -9.75 16.28 -6.27
N LEU A 79 -9.24 16.09 -5.05
CA LEU A 79 -8.26 16.99 -4.44
C LEU A 79 -6.82 16.71 -4.89
N VAL A 80 -6.50 15.45 -5.20
CA VAL A 80 -5.14 15.04 -5.58
C VAL A 80 -4.94 15.09 -7.10
N GLY A 81 -6.01 14.93 -7.90
CA GLY A 81 -5.91 15.00 -9.36
C GLY A 81 -5.28 16.30 -9.84
N GLY A 82 -4.25 16.19 -10.67
CA GLY A 82 -3.45 17.33 -11.17
C GLY A 82 -2.44 17.90 -10.16
N HIS A 83 -2.39 17.38 -8.94
CA HIS A 83 -1.48 17.77 -7.87
C HIS A 83 -0.68 16.57 -7.32
N GLU A 84 -0.57 15.49 -8.09
CA GLU A 84 0.00 14.21 -7.65
C GLU A 84 1.41 14.39 -7.12
N ARG A 85 2.25 15.15 -7.83
CA ARG A 85 3.64 15.39 -7.42
C ARG A 85 3.72 16.05 -6.04
N ALA A 86 2.97 17.13 -5.83
CA ALA A 86 2.95 17.85 -4.55
C ALA A 86 2.39 16.96 -3.43
N TYR A 87 1.36 16.18 -3.74
CA TYR A 87 0.75 15.24 -2.81
C TYR A 87 1.74 14.13 -2.39
N PHE A 88 2.43 13.48 -3.33
CA PHE A 88 3.42 12.44 -3.01
C PHE A 88 4.68 13.00 -2.36
N ASP A 89 5.12 14.22 -2.74
CA ASP A 89 6.25 14.90 -2.07
C ASP A 89 5.99 15.08 -0.57
N PHE A 90 4.75 15.43 -0.18
CA PHE A 90 4.37 15.48 1.23
C PHE A 90 4.60 14.14 1.95
N PHE A 91 4.22 13.01 1.33
CA PHE A 91 4.43 11.69 1.93
C PHE A 91 5.91 11.31 1.97
N PHE A 92 6.66 11.53 0.90
CA PHE A 92 8.10 11.27 0.88
C PHE A 92 8.82 12.08 1.96
N ASP A 93 8.46 13.35 2.17
CA ASP A 93 9.09 14.19 3.19
C ASP A 93 8.63 13.86 4.61
N THR A 94 7.41 13.36 4.78
CA THR A 94 6.84 13.04 6.11
C THR A 94 7.29 11.66 6.60
N LEU A 95 7.41 10.69 5.70
CA LEU A 95 7.67 9.28 6.06
C LEU A 95 9.15 8.89 5.93
N SER A 96 9.96 9.64 5.18
CA SER A 96 11.40 9.33 5.07
C SER A 96 12.20 9.91 6.22
N ASN A 97 13.05 9.08 6.82
CA ASN A 97 14.06 9.56 7.76
C ASN A 97 15.12 10.42 7.06
N GLU A 98 15.63 9.96 5.91
CA GLU A 98 16.57 10.71 5.06
C GLU A 98 15.87 11.13 3.76
N LYS A 99 15.39 12.37 3.71
CA LYS A 99 14.57 12.88 2.59
C LYS A 99 15.34 12.91 1.27
N SER A 100 16.65 13.09 1.32
CA SER A 100 17.52 13.11 0.16
C SER A 100 17.71 11.72 -0.48
N ALA A 101 17.37 10.65 0.23
CA ALA A 101 17.45 9.28 -0.30
C ALA A 101 16.43 9.01 -1.42
N ILE A 102 15.40 9.86 -1.55
CA ILE A 102 14.43 9.80 -2.65
C ILE A 102 14.65 11.04 -3.54
N PRO A 103 15.53 10.94 -4.56
CA PRO A 103 15.89 12.08 -5.39
C PRO A 103 14.71 12.52 -6.27
N ALA A 104 14.77 13.75 -6.78
CA ALA A 104 13.65 14.38 -7.49
C ALA A 104 13.15 13.55 -8.69
N GLU A 105 14.08 12.91 -9.42
CA GLU A 105 13.77 12.07 -10.57
C GLU A 105 12.96 10.83 -10.17
N ALA A 106 13.26 10.23 -9.02
CA ALA A 106 12.49 9.12 -8.48
C ALA A 106 11.07 9.57 -8.08
N ARG A 107 10.97 10.74 -7.43
CA ARG A 107 9.67 11.32 -7.05
C ARG A 107 8.78 11.59 -8.27
N ASP A 108 9.36 12.07 -9.37
CA ASP A 108 8.66 12.24 -10.65
C ASP A 108 8.15 10.93 -11.24
N ILE A 109 8.95 9.87 -11.20
CA ILE A 109 8.53 8.53 -11.67
C ILE A 109 7.32 8.04 -10.87
N TYR A 110 7.36 8.14 -9.54
CA TYR A 110 6.26 7.70 -8.68
C TYR A 110 4.99 8.54 -8.88
N ALA A 111 5.11 9.87 -8.91
CA ALA A 111 3.96 10.74 -9.15
C ALA A 111 3.32 10.47 -10.52
N LYS A 112 4.13 10.25 -11.56
CA LYS A 112 3.66 9.92 -12.90
C LYS A 112 2.94 8.57 -12.98
N ALA A 113 3.33 7.58 -12.17
CA ALA A 113 2.61 6.30 -12.11
C ALA A 113 1.16 6.47 -11.64
N TYR A 114 0.90 7.51 -10.85
CA TYR A 114 -0.41 7.88 -10.34
C TYR A 114 -1.11 9.00 -11.12
N SER A 115 -0.53 9.54 -12.20
CA SER A 115 -1.13 10.66 -12.93
C SER A 115 -2.39 10.30 -13.73
N ARG A 116 -2.71 9.00 -13.82
CA ARG A 116 -3.94 8.55 -14.45
C ARG A 116 -5.07 8.44 -13.42
N PRO A 117 -6.30 8.92 -13.71
CA PRO A 117 -7.41 8.88 -12.75
C PRO A 117 -7.69 7.50 -12.17
N GLU A 118 -7.53 6.44 -12.96
CA GLU A 118 -7.71 5.06 -12.52
C GLU A 118 -6.64 4.60 -11.52
N SER A 119 -5.41 5.10 -11.62
CA SER A 119 -4.33 4.78 -10.69
C SER A 119 -4.59 5.38 -9.31
N LEU A 120 -5.01 6.65 -9.24
CA LEU A 120 -5.40 7.30 -7.97
C LEU A 120 -6.58 6.56 -7.34
N LYS A 121 -7.61 6.28 -8.13
CA LYS A 121 -8.78 5.55 -7.65
C LYS A 121 -8.41 4.17 -7.11
N ALA A 122 -7.51 3.44 -7.79
CA ALA A 122 -7.04 2.14 -7.33
C ALA A 122 -6.23 2.24 -6.03
N GLY A 123 -5.32 3.23 -5.93
CA GLY A 123 -4.53 3.48 -4.73
C GLY A 123 -5.38 3.81 -3.51
N PHE A 124 -6.31 4.76 -3.65
CA PHE A 124 -7.21 5.14 -2.56
C PHE A 124 -8.25 4.07 -2.25
N GLY A 125 -8.67 3.31 -3.27
CA GLY A 125 -9.60 2.20 -3.14
C GLY A 125 -9.15 1.13 -2.16
N TRP A 126 -7.82 0.98 -1.96
CA TRP A 126 -7.29 0.06 -0.97
C TRP A 126 -7.80 0.33 0.45
N TYR A 127 -7.87 1.61 0.85
CA TYR A 127 -8.33 2.02 2.18
C TYR A 127 -9.84 1.88 2.35
N ARG A 128 -10.60 1.97 1.26
CA ARG A 128 -12.07 1.75 1.26
C ARG A 128 -12.42 0.30 1.56
N ALA A 129 -11.55 -0.64 1.20
CA ALA A 129 -11.75 -2.06 1.43
C ALA A 129 -11.51 -2.51 2.89
N PHE A 130 -11.06 -1.65 3.80
CA PHE A 130 -10.78 -2.06 5.19
C PHE A 130 -12.04 -2.32 6.02
N SER A 131 -13.18 -1.76 5.61
CA SER A 131 -14.48 -1.95 6.25
C SER A 131 -15.28 -3.12 5.67
N GLU A 132 -14.78 -3.76 4.61
CA GLU A 132 -15.40 -4.92 3.94
C GLU A 132 -14.95 -6.23 4.60
#